data_AF-A0ABD2UP01-F1
#
_entry.id   AF-A0ABD2UP01-F1
#
_cell.length_a   1.000
_cell.length_b   1.000
_cell.length_c   1.000
_cell.angle_alpha   90.00
_cell.angle_beta   90.00
_cell.angle_gamma   90.00
#
_symmetry.space_group_name_H-M   'P 1'
#
loop_
_entity.id
_entity.type
_entity.pdbx_description
1 polymer ?
#
loop_
_entity_poly.entity_id
_entity_poly.type
_entity_poly.pdbx_seq_one_letter_code
_entity_poly.pdbx_strand_id
1 'polypeptide(L)'
;MDAQLFLIKHLLILREQIAPFDIEFSVTHKELDFSHLLEHLRRILRGQASIFDWSRSPSLARTLSPRVLESQIDAKKELEKSLKTTCEEFIMSVTKLVVEPLLSFVTKVTAVKVALSGSQNQKLESGIAKPLKDHAFASPEKIAELLQKVNTAIDEDLPRVLVKMRLYLQNSSTRAILFKPIKTNILEAHIQVLSLLKKEYTPEDRQDLVKMVSMQDLEAKLDKLL
;
A
#
# COMPACT_ATOMS: atom_id res chain seq x y z
N MET A 1 -0.43 -13.44 -8.00
CA MET A 1 -1.44 -13.78 -6.97
C MET A 1 -1.22 -15.16 -6.35
N ASP A 2 -1.09 -16.24 -7.12
CA ASP A 2 -0.86 -17.59 -6.54
C ASP A 2 0.41 -17.67 -5.69
N ALA A 3 1.50 -17.04 -6.13
CA ALA A 3 2.74 -16.95 -5.35
C ALA A 3 2.56 -16.20 -4.02
N GLN A 4 1.77 -15.12 -3.99
CA GLN A 4 1.49 -14.36 -2.77
C GLN A 4 0.61 -15.17 -1.81
N LEU A 5 -0.43 -15.84 -2.31
CA LEU A 5 -1.28 -16.72 -1.50
C LEU A 5 -0.51 -17.92 -0.94
N PHE A 6 0.38 -18.50 -1.75
CA PHE A 6 1.31 -19.53 -1.31
C PHE A 6 2.20 -18.99 -0.18
N LEU A 7 2.81 -17.82 -0.36
CA LEU A 7 3.68 -17.23 0.66
C LEU A 7 2.91 -16.92 1.95
N ILE A 8 1.74 -16.28 1.87
CA ILE A 8 0.87 -16.01 3.04
C ILE A 8 0.57 -17.31 3.79
N LYS A 9 0.20 -18.38 3.08
CA LYS A 9 -0.06 -19.70 3.69
C LYS A 9 1.15 -20.19 4.48
N HIS A 10 2.35 -20.15 3.89
CA HIS A 10 3.56 -20.68 4.53
C HIS A 10 4.06 -19.79 5.67
N LEU A 11 3.92 -18.46 5.57
CA LEU A 11 4.24 -17.54 6.67
C LEU A 11 3.29 -17.73 7.86
N LEU A 12 2.00 -18.00 7.62
CA LEU A 12 1.05 -18.32 8.68
C LEU A 12 1.38 -19.66 9.36
N ILE A 13 1.77 -20.67 8.59
CA ILE A 13 2.22 -21.97 9.15
C ILE A 13 3.48 -21.77 9.98
N LEU A 14 4.46 -21.02 9.46
CA LEU A 14 5.71 -20.75 10.16
C LEU A 14 5.44 -19.99 11.46
N ARG A 15 4.54 -19.00 11.44
CA ARG A 15 4.12 -18.24 12.63
C ARG A 15 3.58 -19.15 13.73
N GLU A 16 2.73 -20.10 13.36
CA GLU A 16 2.18 -21.08 14.31
C GLU A 16 3.27 -22.00 14.87
N GLN A 17 4.21 -22.43 14.02
CA GLN A 17 5.30 -23.32 14.40
C GLN A 17 6.36 -22.66 15.30
N ILE A 18 6.60 -21.35 15.16
CA ILE A 18 7.57 -20.64 16.00
C ILE A 18 6.99 -20.12 17.31
N ALA A 19 5.66 -20.02 17.42
CA ALA A 19 4.99 -19.56 18.65
C ALA A 19 5.45 -20.26 19.95
N PRO A 20 5.73 -21.58 19.99
CA PRO A 20 6.21 -22.23 21.21
C PRO A 20 7.68 -21.92 21.59
N PHE A 21 8.45 -21.21 20.76
CA PHE A 21 9.91 -21.03 20.91
C PHE A 21 10.35 -19.57 21.20
N ASP A 22 9.47 -18.75 21.77
CA ASP A 22 9.62 -17.28 21.93
C ASP A 22 10.93 -16.80 22.61
N ILE A 23 11.66 -17.68 23.31
CA ILE A 23 12.90 -17.34 24.04
C ILE A 23 14.17 -17.65 23.21
N GLU A 24 14.13 -18.60 22.26
CA GLU A 24 15.31 -19.03 21.50
C GLU A 24 15.56 -18.19 20.24
N PHE A 25 14.55 -17.47 19.74
CA PHE A 25 14.63 -16.71 18.49
C PHE A 25 15.08 -15.26 18.62
N SER A 26 15.34 -14.77 19.84
CA SER A 26 15.97 -13.48 20.06
C SER A 26 17.48 -13.65 20.23
N VAL A 27 18.22 -13.59 19.12
CA VAL A 27 19.68 -13.59 19.17
C VAL A 27 20.14 -12.14 19.36
N THR A 28 20.73 -11.86 20.52
CA THR A 28 21.37 -10.57 20.80
C THR A 28 22.77 -10.57 20.21
N HIS A 29 22.93 -10.01 19.02
CA HIS A 29 24.24 -9.72 18.46
C HIS A 29 24.81 -8.51 19.21
N LYS A 30 25.87 -8.73 19.98
CA LYS A 30 26.62 -7.64 20.62
C LYS A 30 27.77 -7.27 19.71
N GLU A 31 27.63 -6.15 19.02
CA GLU A 31 28.72 -5.57 18.25
C GLU A 31 29.31 -4.39 19.02
N LEU A 32 30.62 -4.20 18.89
CA LEU A 32 31.31 -3.06 19.46
C LEU A 32 31.35 -1.95 18.41
N ASP A 33 30.68 -0.84 18.68
CA ASP A 33 30.69 0.34 17.82
C ASP A 33 31.90 1.22 18.14
N PHE A 34 32.81 1.33 17.17
CA PHE A 34 34.03 2.13 17.21
C PHE A 34 33.91 3.45 16.44
N SER A 35 32.75 3.76 15.85
CA SER A 35 32.57 4.90 14.93
C SER A 35 32.94 6.23 15.58
N HIS A 36 32.60 6.39 16.86
CA HIS A 36 32.94 7.56 17.66
C HIS A 36 34.43 7.64 18.01
N LEU A 37 35.13 6.50 18.10
CA LEU A 37 36.56 6.48 18.47
C LEU A 37 37.46 7.05 17.38
N LEU A 38 37.07 6.88 16.10
CA LEU A 38 37.84 7.42 14.98
C LEU A 38 37.94 8.95 15.03
N GLU A 39 36.90 9.63 15.51
CA GLU A 39 36.90 11.08 15.68
C GLU A 39 37.82 11.53 16.83
N HIS A 40 37.80 10.81 17.95
CA HIS A 40 38.71 11.06 19.07
C HIS A 40 40.16 10.79 18.71
N LEU A 41 40.45 9.71 17.98
CA LEU A 41 41.80 9.40 17.48
C LEU A 41 42.30 10.44 16.48
N ARG A 42 41.44 10.93 15.58
CA ARG A 42 41.81 12.03 14.67
C ARG A 42 42.13 13.33 15.42
N ARG A 43 41.38 13.65 16.48
CA ARG A 43 41.63 14.82 17.32
C ARG A 43 42.95 14.71 18.08
N ILE A 44 43.28 13.51 18.55
CA ILE A 44 44.56 13.18 19.18
C ILE A 44 45.72 13.33 18.18
N LEU A 45 45.60 12.74 16.97
CA LEU A 45 46.61 12.82 15.92
C LEU A 45 46.87 14.25 15.43
N ARG A 46 45.86 15.13 15.50
CA ARG A 46 45.98 16.57 15.21
C ARG A 46 46.60 17.38 16.35
N GLY A 47 47.02 16.74 17.45
CA GLY A 47 47.63 17.39 18.60
C GLY A 47 46.66 18.20 19.45
N GLN A 48 45.35 18.08 19.19
CA GLN A 48 44.30 18.80 19.93
C GLN A 48 43.89 18.08 21.22
N ALA A 49 44.41 16.88 21.47
CA ALA A 49 44.22 16.11 22.69
C ALA A 49 45.50 15.33 23.02
N SER A 50 45.93 15.35 24.29
CA SER A 50 47.16 14.68 24.75
C SER A 50 46.90 13.21 25.12
N ILE A 51 47.70 12.31 24.57
CA ILE A 51 47.69 10.86 24.92
C ILE A 51 48.28 10.57 26.31
N PHE A 52 49.05 11.48 26.88
CA PHE A 52 49.75 11.28 28.15
C PHE A 52 48.90 11.61 29.40
N ASP A 53 47.75 12.26 29.21
CA ASP A 53 46.76 12.46 30.29
C ASP A 53 46.02 11.17 30.69
N TRP A 54 46.25 10.07 29.96
CA TRP A 54 45.75 8.73 30.26
C TRP A 54 46.07 8.26 31.70
N SER A 55 47.21 8.70 32.24
CA SER A 55 47.65 8.33 33.59
C SER A 55 47.01 9.16 34.71
N ARG A 56 46.50 10.36 34.40
CA ARG A 56 46.02 11.34 35.40
C ARG A 56 44.51 11.51 35.42
N SER A 57 43.80 11.13 34.37
CA SER A 57 42.34 11.29 34.31
C SER A 57 41.65 10.04 33.74
N PRO A 58 40.68 9.44 34.46
CA PRO A 58 39.87 8.32 33.95
C PRO A 58 38.91 8.73 32.81
N SER A 59 38.94 10.00 32.41
CA SER A 59 38.09 10.56 31.35
C SER A 59 38.41 9.96 29.97
N LEU A 60 39.68 9.73 29.64
CA LEU A 60 40.05 9.12 28.36
C LEU A 60 39.65 7.64 28.27
N ALA A 61 39.75 6.89 29.37
CA ALA A 61 39.27 5.50 29.42
C ALA A 61 37.76 5.43 29.15
N ARG A 62 36.97 6.36 29.70
CA ARG A 62 35.53 6.46 29.42
C ARG A 62 35.21 6.95 28.00
N THR A 63 36.09 7.77 27.41
CA THR A 63 35.91 8.35 26.06
C THR A 63 36.33 7.38 24.96
N LEU A 64 37.27 6.48 25.26
CA LEU A 64 37.79 5.45 24.36
C LEU A 64 37.16 4.07 24.55
N SER A 65 36.22 3.91 25.49
CA SER A 65 35.42 2.70 25.61
C SER A 65 34.49 2.55 24.38
N PRO A 66 34.55 1.43 23.65
CA PRO A 66 33.61 1.18 22.57
C PRO A 66 32.19 1.10 23.13
N ARG A 67 31.23 1.62 22.37
CA ARG A 67 29.81 1.48 22.74
C ARG A 67 29.37 0.07 22.36
N VAL A 68 28.65 -0.59 23.26
CA VAL A 68 28.03 -1.88 22.93
C VAL A 68 26.74 -1.57 22.17
N LEU A 69 26.72 -1.91 20.89
CA LEU A 69 25.51 -1.93 20.10
C LEU A 69 24.89 -3.32 20.25
N GLU A 70 23.80 -3.41 20.99
CA GLU A 70 23.02 -4.64 21.08
C GLU A 70 21.98 -4.61 19.94
N SER A 71 22.20 -5.42 18.91
CA SER A 71 21.21 -5.66 17.86
C SER A 71 20.48 -6.95 18.18
N GLN A 72 19.22 -6.82 18.62
CA GLN A 72 18.34 -7.97 18.83
C GLN A 72 17.65 -8.28 17.50
N ILE A 73 18.09 -9.34 16.82
CA ILE A 73 17.41 -9.83 15.60
C ILE A 73 16.27 -10.72 16.07
N ASP A 74 15.07 -10.16 16.05
CA ASP A 74 13.84 -10.87 16.39
C ASP A 74 13.27 -11.49 15.10
N ALA A 75 13.52 -12.80 14.92
CA ALA A 75 13.02 -13.54 13.77
C ALA A 75 11.48 -13.55 13.69
N LYS A 76 10.78 -13.46 14.83
CA LYS A 76 9.32 -13.34 14.88
C LYS A 76 8.89 -11.97 14.37
N LYS A 77 9.59 -10.91 14.75
CA LYS A 77 9.30 -9.56 14.22
C LYS A 77 9.49 -9.47 12.71
N GLU A 78 10.54 -10.07 12.16
CA GLU A 78 10.76 -10.07 10.70
C GLU A 78 9.72 -10.95 9.97
N LEU A 79 9.33 -12.09 10.57
CA LEU A 79 8.23 -12.91 10.05
C LEU A 79 6.91 -12.14 9.99
N GLU A 80 6.52 -11.49 11.09
CA GLU A 80 5.28 -10.69 11.16
C GLU A 80 5.29 -9.53 10.16
N LYS A 81 6.44 -8.87 10.00
CA LYS A 81 6.64 -7.82 9.01
C LYS A 81 6.47 -8.37 7.59
N SER A 82 7.13 -9.48 7.26
CA SER A 82 7.02 -10.13 5.94
C SER A 82 5.58 -10.58 5.64
N LEU A 83 4.90 -11.16 6.64
CA LEU A 83 3.49 -11.55 6.52
C LEU A 83 2.61 -10.35 6.23
N LYS A 84 2.78 -9.25 6.99
CA LYS A 84 2.01 -8.02 6.78
C LYS A 84 2.23 -7.45 5.38
N THR A 85 3.48 -7.29 4.96
CA THR A 85 3.81 -6.77 3.63
C THR A 85 3.22 -7.63 2.51
N THR A 86 3.34 -8.96 2.61
CA THR A 86 2.78 -9.87 1.61
C THR A 86 1.25 -9.78 1.55
N CYS A 87 0.57 -9.63 2.70
CA CYS A 87 -0.87 -9.43 2.75
C CYS A 87 -1.28 -8.11 2.09
N GLU A 88 -0.57 -7.02 2.39
CA GLU A 88 -0.83 -5.70 1.79
C GLU A 88 -0.62 -5.72 0.28
N GLU A 89 0.47 -6.30 -0.21
CA GLU A 89 0.73 -6.47 -1.65
C GLU A 89 -0.35 -7.29 -2.34
N PHE A 90 -0.83 -8.37 -1.70
CA PHE A 90 -1.93 -9.17 -2.21
C PHE A 90 -3.22 -8.34 -2.31
N ILE A 91 -3.61 -7.65 -1.23
CA ILE A 91 -4.80 -6.78 -1.19
C ILE A 91 -4.73 -5.72 -2.30
N MET A 92 -3.59 -5.05 -2.45
CA MET A 92 -3.37 -4.07 -3.51
C MET A 92 -3.48 -4.69 -4.91
N SER A 93 -2.89 -5.87 -5.12
CA SER A 93 -2.94 -6.56 -6.41
C SER A 93 -4.37 -6.92 -6.83
N VAL A 94 -5.18 -7.42 -5.89
CA VAL A 94 -6.59 -7.76 -6.16
C VAL A 94 -7.44 -6.51 -6.34
N THR A 95 -7.22 -5.49 -5.51
CA THR A 95 -7.92 -4.21 -5.63
C THR A 95 -7.65 -3.58 -6.99
N LYS A 96 -6.38 -3.57 -7.42
CA LYS A 96 -5.97 -3.03 -8.72
C LYS A 96 -6.65 -3.76 -9.87
N LEU A 97 -6.75 -5.09 -9.81
CA LEU A 97 -7.41 -5.87 -10.85
C LEU A 97 -8.84 -5.39 -11.16
N VAL A 98 -9.59 -4.97 -10.13
CA VAL A 98 -10.98 -4.49 -10.28
C VAL A 98 -11.04 -3.00 -10.57
N VAL A 99 -10.23 -2.21 -9.86
CA VAL A 99 -10.40 -0.75 -9.75
C VAL A 99 -9.51 0.04 -10.70
N GLU A 100 -8.53 -0.59 -11.38
CA GLU A 100 -7.62 0.09 -12.32
C GLU A 100 -8.33 1.00 -13.34
N PRO A 101 -9.46 0.58 -13.98
CA PRO A 101 -10.16 1.45 -14.92
C PRO A 101 -10.67 2.74 -14.25
N LEU A 102 -11.20 2.63 -13.02
CA LEU A 102 -11.69 3.76 -12.24
C LEU A 102 -10.57 4.71 -11.86
N LEU A 103 -9.44 4.18 -11.36
CA LEU A 103 -8.28 5.00 -10.98
C LEU A 103 -7.72 5.76 -12.17
N SER A 104 -7.55 5.09 -13.32
CA SER A 104 -7.08 5.74 -14.55
C SER A 104 -7.97 6.91 -14.96
N PHE A 105 -9.29 6.77 -14.83
CA PHE A 105 -10.23 7.85 -15.12
C PHE A 105 -10.10 9.01 -14.13
N VAL A 106 -10.05 8.73 -12.82
CA VAL A 106 -9.88 9.76 -11.79
C VAL A 106 -8.58 10.54 -11.98
N THR A 107 -7.48 9.87 -12.31
CA THR A 107 -6.19 10.53 -12.60
C THR A 107 -6.29 11.45 -13.81
N LYS A 108 -6.94 11.01 -14.91
CA LYS A 108 -7.15 11.85 -16.10
C LYS A 108 -8.01 13.07 -15.81
N VAL A 109 -9.10 12.90 -15.07
CA VAL A 109 -9.98 14.01 -14.65
C VAL A 109 -9.22 15.00 -13.76
N THR A 110 -8.40 14.49 -12.83
CA THR A 110 -7.62 15.34 -11.92
C THR A 110 -6.55 16.12 -12.67
N ALA A 111 -5.84 15.49 -13.61
CA ALA A 111 -4.85 16.16 -14.45
C ALA A 111 -5.47 17.31 -15.27
N VAL A 112 -6.66 17.10 -15.86
CA VAL A 112 -7.39 18.14 -16.58
C VAL A 112 -7.80 19.29 -15.64
N LYS A 113 -8.31 18.98 -14.44
CA LYS A 113 -8.68 20.02 -13.46
C LYS A 113 -7.47 20.84 -12.98
N VAL A 114 -6.32 20.20 -12.76
CA VAL A 114 -5.08 20.89 -12.38
C VAL A 114 -4.57 21.77 -13.52
N ALA A 115 -4.61 21.28 -14.77
CA ALA A 115 -4.25 22.07 -15.95
C ALA A 115 -5.15 23.30 -16.13
N LEU A 116 -6.45 23.16 -15.86
CA LEU A 116 -7.43 24.25 -15.88
C LEU A 116 -7.22 25.27 -14.75
N SER A 117 -6.84 24.82 -13.54
CA SER A 117 -6.69 25.68 -12.36
C SER A 117 -5.31 26.38 -12.29
N GLY A 118 -4.29 25.82 -12.93
CA GLY A 118 -2.93 26.36 -12.96
C GLY A 118 -2.65 27.42 -14.02
N SER A 119 -3.59 27.67 -14.94
CA SER A 119 -3.39 28.57 -16.08
C SER A 119 -3.99 29.96 -15.84
N GLN A 120 -3.34 30.77 -15.00
CA GLN A 120 -3.65 32.20 -14.91
C GLN A 120 -2.91 33.07 -15.94
N ASN A 121 -1.96 32.56 -16.74
CA ASN A 121 -1.12 33.49 -17.51
C ASN A 121 -0.56 33.11 -18.89
N GLN A 122 -0.84 31.97 -19.53
CA GLN A 122 -0.38 31.77 -20.91
C GLN A 122 -1.42 31.07 -21.80
N LYS A 123 -1.80 31.79 -22.87
CA LYS A 123 -2.55 31.32 -24.04
C LYS A 123 -2.02 29.95 -24.48
N LEU A 124 -2.77 28.87 -24.26
CA LEU A 124 -2.52 27.57 -24.86
C LEU A 124 -3.85 26.86 -25.17
N GLU A 125 -4.04 26.68 -26.47
CA GLU A 125 -4.90 25.72 -27.19
C GLU A 125 -6.34 25.47 -26.67
N SER A 126 -7.27 25.83 -27.55
CA SER A 126 -8.74 25.75 -27.51
C SER A 126 -9.36 24.36 -27.23
N GLY A 127 -8.57 23.36 -26.84
CA GLY A 127 -9.02 22.01 -26.50
C GLY A 127 -9.18 21.73 -24.99
N ILE A 128 -8.50 22.49 -24.12
CA ILE A 128 -8.44 22.20 -22.67
C ILE A 128 -9.52 22.96 -21.88
N ALA A 129 -10.00 24.09 -22.40
CA ALA A 129 -11.02 24.94 -21.76
C ALA A 129 -12.47 24.43 -21.93
N LYS A 130 -12.68 23.21 -22.41
CA LYS A 130 -14.01 22.64 -22.64
C LYS A 130 -14.52 21.94 -21.36
N PRO A 131 -15.84 21.95 -21.08
CA PRO A 131 -16.40 21.20 -19.96
C PRO A 131 -16.02 19.72 -20.07
N LEU A 132 -15.92 19.03 -18.92
CA LEU A 132 -15.39 17.65 -18.83
C LEU A 132 -16.04 16.67 -19.83
N LYS A 133 -17.31 16.93 -20.18
CA LYS A 133 -18.15 16.19 -21.13
C LYS A 133 -17.65 16.20 -22.58
N ASP A 134 -16.93 17.24 -22.97
CA ASP A 134 -16.44 17.44 -24.34
C ASP A 134 -15.07 16.77 -24.57
N HIS A 135 -14.44 16.27 -23.51
CA HIS A 135 -13.24 15.47 -23.64
C HIS A 135 -13.60 14.05 -24.10
N ALA A 136 -12.92 13.56 -25.14
CA ALA A 136 -13.16 12.23 -25.72
C ALA A 136 -13.03 11.04 -24.73
N PHE A 137 -12.35 11.23 -23.59
CA PHE A 137 -12.24 10.20 -22.54
C PHE A 137 -13.39 10.22 -21.52
N ALA A 138 -14.25 11.23 -21.59
CA ALA A 138 -15.31 11.55 -20.64
C ALA A 138 -16.68 11.65 -21.34
N SER A 139 -16.79 11.10 -22.56
CA SER A 139 -18.09 10.88 -23.18
C SER A 139 -18.90 9.86 -22.36
N PRO A 140 -20.24 9.96 -22.34
CA PRO A 140 -21.10 9.03 -21.60
C PRO A 140 -20.89 7.58 -22.03
N GLU A 141 -20.62 7.33 -23.32
CA GLU A 141 -20.29 6.01 -23.87
C GLU A 141 -19.00 5.43 -23.27
N LYS A 142 -17.94 6.23 -23.12
CA LYS A 142 -16.68 5.78 -22.52
C LYS A 142 -16.77 5.53 -21.03
N ILE A 143 -17.62 6.27 -20.34
CA ILE A 143 -17.92 6.02 -18.92
C ILE A 143 -18.71 4.71 -18.78
N ALA A 144 -19.68 4.45 -19.66
CA ALA A 144 -20.42 3.19 -19.69
C ALA A 144 -19.50 1.99 -19.98
N GLU A 145 -18.60 2.09 -20.97
CA GLU A 145 -17.59 1.05 -21.25
C GLU A 145 -16.69 0.79 -20.04
N LEU A 146 -16.29 1.85 -19.32
CA LEU A 146 -15.45 1.74 -18.13
C LEU A 146 -16.19 1.00 -17.01
N LEU A 147 -17.42 1.41 -16.71
CA LEU A 147 -18.25 0.78 -15.68
C LEU A 147 -18.56 -0.68 -16.03
N GLN A 148 -18.79 -0.98 -17.32
CA GLN A 148 -19.00 -2.35 -17.78
C GLN A 148 -17.75 -3.21 -17.52
N LYS A 149 -16.55 -2.72 -17.85
CA LYS A 149 -15.29 -3.44 -17.56
C LYS A 149 -15.11 -3.74 -16.07
N VAL A 150 -15.44 -2.77 -15.22
CA VAL A 150 -15.35 -2.94 -13.76
C VAL A 150 -16.38 -3.97 -13.27
N ASN A 151 -17.61 -3.91 -13.76
CA ASN A 151 -18.63 -4.90 -13.43
C ASN A 151 -18.24 -6.31 -13.89
N THR A 152 -17.66 -6.47 -15.09
CA THR A 152 -17.13 -7.77 -15.54
C THR A 152 -15.99 -8.25 -14.64
N ALA A 153 -15.08 -7.37 -14.21
CA ALA A 153 -14.01 -7.75 -13.28
C ALA A 153 -14.57 -8.18 -11.90
N ILE A 154 -15.65 -7.57 -11.43
CA ILE A 154 -16.35 -7.96 -10.19
C ILE A 154 -17.07 -9.30 -10.34
N ASP A 155 -17.73 -9.54 -11.48
CA ASP A 155 -18.56 -10.73 -11.69
C ASP A 155 -17.73 -11.97 -12.13
N GLU A 156 -16.60 -11.79 -12.81
CA GLU A 156 -15.76 -12.90 -13.31
C GLU A 156 -14.43 -13.07 -12.58
N ASP A 157 -13.64 -12.00 -12.46
CA ASP A 157 -12.25 -12.11 -12.02
C ASP A 157 -12.12 -12.14 -10.49
N LEU A 158 -12.91 -11.33 -9.78
CA LEU A 158 -12.90 -11.33 -8.31
C LEU A 158 -13.30 -12.71 -7.74
N PRO A 159 -14.36 -13.40 -8.22
CA PRO A 159 -14.66 -14.77 -7.79
C PRO A 159 -13.55 -15.77 -8.08
N ARG A 160 -12.84 -15.65 -9.22
CA ARG A 160 -11.69 -16.51 -9.53
C ARG A 160 -10.58 -16.37 -8.48
N VAL A 161 -10.30 -15.15 -8.02
CA VAL A 161 -9.35 -14.91 -6.93
C VAL A 161 -9.85 -15.49 -5.61
N LEU A 162 -11.14 -15.38 -5.30
CA LEU A 162 -11.73 -15.91 -4.08
C LEU A 162 -11.69 -17.44 -4.03
N VAL A 163 -11.91 -18.12 -5.16
CA VAL A 163 -11.71 -19.57 -5.27
C VAL A 163 -10.26 -19.93 -4.92
N LYS A 164 -9.29 -19.20 -5.47
CA LYS A 164 -7.87 -19.40 -5.12
C LYS A 164 -7.61 -19.14 -3.63
N MET A 165 -8.15 -18.06 -3.06
CA MET A 165 -8.04 -17.78 -1.63
C MET A 165 -8.59 -18.94 -0.78
N ARG A 166 -9.71 -19.56 -1.17
CA ARG A 166 -10.26 -20.75 -0.50
C ARG A 166 -9.36 -21.98 -0.60
N LEU A 167 -8.66 -22.16 -1.72
CA LEU A 167 -7.70 -23.26 -1.91
C LEU A 167 -6.45 -23.11 -1.04
N TYR A 168 -5.88 -21.91 -0.95
CA TYR A 168 -4.65 -21.68 -0.20
C TYR A 168 -4.90 -21.46 1.31
N LEU A 169 -5.97 -20.75 1.66
CA LEU A 169 -6.29 -20.36 3.04
C LEU A 169 -7.56 -21.09 3.49
N GLN A 170 -7.40 -22.15 4.29
CA GLN A 170 -8.52 -22.97 4.77
C GLN A 170 -9.39 -22.25 5.82
N ASN A 171 -8.79 -21.34 6.60
CA ASN A 171 -9.47 -20.60 7.66
C ASN A 171 -10.39 -19.50 7.10
N SER A 172 -11.69 -19.55 7.42
CA SER A 172 -12.65 -18.54 6.96
C SER A 172 -12.37 -17.15 7.52
N SER A 173 -11.96 -17.06 8.78
CA SER A 173 -11.63 -15.80 9.43
C SER A 173 -10.46 -15.09 8.74
N THR A 174 -9.41 -15.82 8.36
CA THR A 174 -8.26 -15.25 7.62
C THR A 174 -8.68 -14.73 6.25
N ARG A 175 -9.54 -15.45 5.54
CA ARG A 175 -10.08 -14.99 4.24
C ARG A 175 -10.91 -13.71 4.41
N ALA A 176 -11.78 -13.65 5.42
CA ALA A 176 -12.58 -12.47 5.70
C ALA A 176 -11.73 -11.26 6.07
N ILE A 177 -10.66 -11.46 6.85
CA ILE A 177 -9.70 -10.39 7.21
C ILE A 177 -9.01 -9.83 5.97
N LEU A 178 -8.59 -10.68 5.02
CA LEU A 178 -7.96 -10.23 3.77
C LEU A 178 -8.96 -9.60 2.79
N PHE A 179 -10.19 -10.11 2.75
CA PHE A 179 -11.21 -9.61 1.81
C PHE A 179 -11.82 -8.28 2.23
N LYS A 180 -11.96 -8.02 3.54
CA LYS A 180 -12.59 -6.79 4.04
C LYS A 180 -11.92 -5.50 3.50
N PRO A 181 -10.58 -5.34 3.53
CA PRO A 181 -9.91 -4.21 2.89
C PRO A 181 -10.16 -4.11 1.38
N ILE A 182 -10.22 -5.25 0.67
CA ILE A 182 -10.49 -5.29 -0.77
C ILE A 182 -11.91 -4.75 -1.04
N LYS A 183 -12.91 -5.22 -0.29
CA LYS A 183 -14.29 -4.73 -0.35
C LYS A 183 -14.33 -3.21 -0.13
N THR A 184 -13.71 -2.73 0.95
CA THR A 184 -13.69 -1.30 1.29
C THR A 184 -13.07 -0.46 0.17
N ASN A 185 -11.91 -0.86 -0.35
CA ASN A 185 -11.24 -0.10 -1.42
C ASN A 185 -12.05 -0.04 -2.72
N ILE A 186 -12.70 -1.14 -3.11
CA ILE A 186 -13.59 -1.17 -4.29
C ILE A 186 -14.75 -0.19 -4.09
N LEU A 187 -15.42 -0.25 -2.94
CA LEU A 187 -16.54 0.64 -2.63
C LEU A 187 -16.10 2.11 -2.64
N GLU A 188 -14.99 2.45 -1.99
CA GLU A 188 -14.47 3.82 -1.94
C GLU A 188 -14.16 4.37 -3.33
N ALA A 189 -13.54 3.57 -4.21
CA ALA A 189 -13.25 4.01 -5.57
C ALA A 189 -14.52 4.25 -6.40
N HIS A 190 -15.54 3.39 -6.26
CA HIS A 190 -16.85 3.61 -6.87
C HIS A 190 -17.50 4.90 -6.34
N ILE A 191 -17.45 5.17 -5.03
CA ILE A 191 -17.97 6.40 -4.42
C ILE A 191 -17.27 7.64 -5.00
N GLN A 192 -15.94 7.60 -5.13
CA GLN A 192 -15.16 8.71 -5.67
C GLN A 192 -15.58 9.03 -7.12
N VAL A 193 -15.71 8.01 -7.97
CA VAL A 193 -16.16 8.20 -9.36
C VAL A 193 -17.60 8.69 -9.41
N LEU A 194 -18.52 8.12 -8.62
CA LEU A 194 -19.90 8.59 -8.56
C LEU A 194 -20.01 10.04 -8.08
N SER A 195 -19.18 10.46 -7.13
CA SER A 195 -19.12 11.85 -6.65
C SER A 195 -18.63 12.80 -7.75
N LEU A 196 -17.64 12.39 -8.54
CA LEU A 196 -17.17 13.15 -9.69
C LEU A 196 -18.26 13.26 -10.77
N LEU A 197 -18.94 12.15 -11.09
CA LEU A 197 -20.02 12.13 -12.08
C LEU A 197 -21.20 13.01 -11.67
N LYS A 198 -21.58 13.02 -10.38
CA LYS A 198 -22.66 13.88 -9.86
C LYS A 198 -22.37 15.37 -9.99
N LYS A 199 -21.10 15.77 -9.94
CA LYS A 199 -20.68 17.18 -10.04
C LYS A 199 -20.65 17.66 -11.50
N GLU A 200 -20.29 16.79 -12.43
CA GLU A 200 -19.93 17.18 -13.80
C GLU A 200 -21.02 16.85 -14.84
N TYR A 201 -21.94 15.91 -14.57
CA TYR A 201 -22.95 15.42 -15.55
C TYR A 201 -24.40 15.80 -15.20
N THR A 202 -25.23 15.99 -16.22
CA THR A 202 -26.65 16.38 -16.16
C THR A 202 -27.54 15.20 -15.72
N PRO A 203 -28.73 15.43 -15.12
CA PRO A 203 -29.55 14.37 -14.52
C PRO A 203 -30.09 13.34 -15.53
N GLU A 204 -30.23 13.70 -16.81
CA GLU A 204 -30.65 12.81 -17.88
C GLU A 204 -29.56 11.79 -18.25
N ASP A 205 -28.30 12.24 -18.39
CA ASP A 205 -27.13 11.35 -18.60
C ASP A 205 -26.87 10.42 -17.41
N ARG A 206 -27.29 10.85 -16.20
CA ARG A 206 -27.18 10.05 -14.98
C ARG A 206 -28.11 8.86 -14.99
N GLN A 207 -29.25 8.89 -15.68
CA GLN A 207 -30.26 7.82 -15.56
C GLN A 207 -29.82 6.52 -16.23
N ASP A 208 -29.07 6.61 -17.34
CA ASP A 208 -28.47 5.45 -18.00
C ASP A 208 -27.17 4.97 -17.31
N LEU A 209 -26.41 5.89 -16.71
CA LEU A 209 -25.18 5.58 -15.95
C LEU A 209 -25.45 5.02 -14.54
N VAL A 210 -26.52 5.47 -13.86
CA VAL A 210 -26.89 5.08 -12.48
C VAL A 210 -27.64 3.75 -12.45
N LYS A 211 -28.33 3.36 -13.53
CA LYS A 211 -28.93 2.02 -13.65
C LYS A 211 -27.91 0.87 -13.53
N MET A 212 -26.63 1.13 -13.78
CA MET A 212 -25.59 0.09 -13.82
C MET A 212 -24.93 -0.23 -12.47
N VAL A 213 -25.04 0.63 -11.44
CA VAL A 213 -24.43 0.38 -10.13
C VAL A 213 -25.26 1.06 -9.04
N SER A 214 -26.35 0.42 -8.62
CA SER A 214 -26.91 0.74 -7.31
C SER A 214 -25.87 0.32 -6.26
N MET A 215 -25.43 1.27 -5.44
CA MET A 215 -24.37 1.04 -4.45
C MET A 215 -24.77 -0.02 -3.43
N GLN A 216 -26.06 -0.11 -3.13
CA GLN A 216 -26.65 -1.13 -2.27
C GLN A 216 -26.55 -2.53 -2.91
N ASP A 217 -26.77 -2.63 -4.23
CA ASP A 217 -26.62 -3.91 -4.95
C ASP A 217 -25.15 -4.33 -5.05
N LEU A 218 -24.23 -3.38 -5.24
CA LEU A 218 -22.79 -3.67 -5.25
C LEU A 218 -22.31 -4.17 -3.88
N GLU A 219 -22.72 -3.50 -2.82
CA GLU A 219 -22.39 -3.93 -1.45
C GLU A 219 -22.96 -5.32 -1.16
N ALA A 220 -24.23 -5.55 -1.49
CA ALA A 220 -24.88 -6.85 -1.34
C ALA A 220 -24.23 -7.95 -2.20
N LYS A 221 -23.77 -7.63 -3.42
CA LYS A 221 -23.01 -8.55 -4.27
C LYS A 221 -21.68 -8.91 -3.63
N LEU A 222 -20.93 -7.94 -3.13
CA LEU A 222 -19.64 -8.18 -2.47
C LEU A 222 -19.81 -8.96 -1.16
N ASP A 223 -20.91 -8.76 -0.43
CA ASP A 223 -21.22 -9.52 0.78
C ASP A 223 -21.56 -10.99 0.50
N LYS A 224 -22.16 -11.30 -0.66
CA LYS A 224 -22.40 -12.69 -1.09
C LYS A 224 -21.12 -13.46 -1.44
N LEU A 225 -20.01 -12.76 -1.64
CA LEU A 225 -18.74 -13.35 -2.06
C LEU A 225 -17.85 -13.79 -0.88
N LEU A 226 -18.14 -13.32 0.35
CA LEU A 226 -17.52 -13.78 1.59
C LEU A 226 -17.92 -15.23 1.91
#